data_AF-A0A2C5Y074-F1
#
_entry.id   AF-A0A2C5Y074-F1
#
_cell.length_a   1.000
_cell.length_b   1.000
_cell.length_c   1.000
_cell.angle_alpha   90.00
_cell.angle_beta   90.00
_cell.angle_gamma   90.00
#
_symmetry.space_group_name_H-M   'P 1'
#
loop_
_entity.id
_entity.type
_entity.pdbx_description
1 polymer ?
#
loop_
_entity_poly.entity_id
_entity_poly.type
_entity_poly.pdbx_seq_one_letter_code
_entity_poly.pdbx_strand_id
1 'polypeptide(L)'
;MAKGLDSAQVAAFERDGYLVIPGALSASSVANLLSETQRLLGDFSLDEHPLTRFTTGQGSTGEHIGDEYFLSSGDKVRFFFEEDAFDEQGRLVRDKERAVNKIGHGLHMQKGPFGALLQGAGGEVASGHEDIQTAPVAQQQDDCGGVSSPAVSWSPSCISPAAVARSLGFRDPRCLQSMIICKQPEIGGPVPPHQDSSFLYTSPPSAVGFWYALQDASLANGCLSFLPGSHRWAPIEQRLVRRGHGGAPP
;
A
#
# COMPACT_ATOMS: atom_id res chain seq x y z
N MET A 1 13.74 -22.13 0.04
CA MET A 1 12.41 -21.93 -0.56
C MET A 1 11.68 -20.90 0.26
N ALA A 2 10.97 -19.95 -0.36
CA ALA A 2 10.19 -18.96 0.38
C ALA A 2 9.09 -19.65 1.21
N LYS A 3 8.90 -19.22 2.45
CA LYS A 3 8.04 -19.91 3.42
C LYS A 3 6.59 -19.43 3.30
N GLY A 4 5.64 -20.37 3.31
CA GLY A 4 4.20 -20.09 3.46
C GLY A 4 3.78 -20.05 4.94
N LEU A 5 2.47 -20.15 5.18
CA LEU A 5 1.92 -20.24 6.54
C LEU A 5 1.93 -21.67 7.05
N ASP A 6 2.18 -21.86 8.35
CA ASP A 6 1.91 -23.12 9.05
C ASP A 6 0.42 -23.27 9.42
N SER A 7 0.03 -24.44 9.91
CA SER A 7 -1.38 -24.74 10.22
C SER A 7 -1.97 -23.85 11.32
N ALA A 8 -1.17 -23.42 12.29
CA ALA A 8 -1.63 -22.53 13.35
C ALA A 8 -1.87 -21.11 12.81
N GLN A 9 -0.99 -20.64 11.93
CA GLN A 9 -1.13 -19.36 11.24
C GLN A 9 -2.35 -19.36 10.30
N VAL A 10 -2.59 -20.44 9.55
CA VAL A 10 -3.79 -20.60 8.72
C VAL A 10 -5.05 -20.54 9.59
N ALA A 11 -5.10 -21.32 10.67
CA ALA A 11 -6.25 -21.33 11.58
C ALA A 11 -6.51 -19.95 12.22
N ALA A 12 -5.45 -19.20 12.57
CA ALA A 12 -5.58 -17.84 13.09
C ALA A 12 -6.15 -16.89 12.02
N PHE A 13 -5.65 -16.94 10.79
CA PHE A 13 -6.17 -16.14 9.67
C PHE A 13 -7.64 -16.44 9.40
N GLU A 14 -8.04 -17.70 9.35
CA GLU A 14 -9.43 -18.11 9.15
C GLU A 14 -10.35 -17.66 10.29
N ARG A 15 -9.87 -17.70 11.54
CA ARG A 15 -10.60 -17.27 12.73
C ARG A 15 -10.74 -15.75 12.81
N ASP A 16 -9.71 -14.99 12.50
CA ASP A 16 -9.69 -13.54 12.78
C ASP A 16 -9.95 -12.68 11.54
N GLY A 17 -9.73 -13.24 10.34
CA GLY A 17 -9.85 -12.51 9.07
C GLY A 17 -8.60 -11.70 8.72
N TYR A 18 -7.58 -11.74 9.58
CA TYR A 18 -6.27 -11.13 9.37
C TYR A 18 -5.20 -11.93 10.13
N LEU A 19 -3.93 -11.71 9.79
CA LEU A 19 -2.79 -12.30 10.47
C LEU A 19 -1.62 -11.31 10.46
N VAL A 20 -0.98 -11.10 11.61
CA VAL A 20 0.25 -10.30 11.71
C VAL A 20 1.45 -11.24 11.64
N ILE A 21 2.37 -10.96 10.72
CA ILE A 21 3.61 -11.74 10.53
C ILE A 21 4.81 -10.80 10.77
N PRO A 22 5.39 -10.78 11.98
CA PRO A 22 6.57 -9.99 12.27
C PRO A 22 7.76 -10.41 11.39
N GLY A 23 8.57 -9.44 10.97
CA GLY A 23 9.78 -9.71 10.18
C GLY A 23 9.52 -10.36 8.82
N ALA A 24 8.36 -10.08 8.22
CA ALA A 24 7.97 -10.58 6.90
C ALA A 24 8.90 -10.13 5.76
N LEU A 25 9.54 -8.96 5.91
CA LEU A 25 10.53 -8.42 4.99
C LEU A 25 11.88 -8.26 5.71
N SER A 26 12.97 -8.42 4.96
CA SER A 26 14.30 -8.06 5.45
C SER A 26 14.46 -6.53 5.53
N ALA A 27 15.36 -6.05 6.39
CA ALA A 27 15.70 -4.63 6.47
C ALA A 27 16.16 -4.07 5.11
N SER A 28 16.90 -4.86 4.31
CA SER A 28 17.30 -4.48 2.94
C SER A 28 16.11 -4.35 1.98
N SER A 29 15.11 -5.23 2.07
CA SER A 29 13.90 -5.15 1.25
C SER A 29 13.10 -3.90 1.61
N VAL A 30 12.96 -3.61 2.91
CA VAL A 30 12.29 -2.40 3.39
C VAL A 30 13.03 -1.15 2.90
N ALA A 31 14.36 -1.10 3.03
CA ALA A 31 15.17 0.02 2.56
C ALA A 31 15.03 0.25 1.04
N ASN A 32 15.04 -0.82 0.24
CA ASN A 32 14.85 -0.72 -1.21
C ASN A 32 13.47 -0.19 -1.60
N LEU A 33 12.40 -0.64 -0.91
CA LEU A 33 11.04 -0.17 -1.15
C LEU A 33 10.88 1.31 -0.74
N LEU A 34 11.48 1.71 0.39
CA LEU A 34 11.50 3.10 0.84
C LEU A 34 12.27 4.00 -0.12
N SER A 35 13.47 3.59 -0.55
CA SER A 35 14.28 4.37 -1.47
C SER A 35 13.56 4.58 -2.81
N GLU A 36 12.95 3.54 -3.36
CA GLU A 36 12.15 3.67 -4.59
C GLU A 36 10.91 4.56 -4.37
N THR A 37 10.28 4.49 -3.20
CA THR A 37 9.17 5.39 -2.85
C THR A 37 9.61 6.85 -2.83
N GLN A 38 10.74 7.15 -2.19
CA GLN A 38 11.30 8.52 -2.12
C GLN A 38 11.67 9.03 -3.51
N ARG A 39 12.27 8.18 -4.35
CA ARG A 39 12.59 8.51 -5.74
C ARG A 39 11.32 8.82 -6.55
N LEU A 40 10.28 8.00 -6.41
CA LEU A 40 8.99 8.25 -7.08
C LEU A 40 8.37 9.57 -6.65
N LEU A 41 8.44 9.93 -5.36
CA LEU A 41 7.96 11.21 -4.84
C LEU A 41 8.80 12.39 -5.35
N GLY A 42 10.12 12.27 -5.46
CA GLY A 42 10.95 13.34 -6.00
C GLY A 42 10.73 13.59 -7.50
N ASP A 43 10.64 12.50 -8.27
CA ASP A 43 10.69 12.55 -9.73
C ASP A 43 9.36 12.94 -10.40
N PHE A 44 8.21 12.79 -9.73
CA PHE A 44 6.92 13.03 -10.40
C PHE A 44 6.68 14.51 -10.69
N SER A 45 6.20 14.84 -11.89
CA SER A 45 5.86 16.21 -12.28
C SER A 45 4.38 16.52 -12.01
N LEU A 46 4.09 17.79 -11.77
CA LEU A 46 2.73 18.34 -11.69
C LEU A 46 2.23 18.86 -13.04
N ASP A 47 3.09 19.03 -14.05
CA ASP A 47 2.77 19.74 -15.30
C ASP A 47 1.56 19.14 -16.04
N GLU A 48 1.47 17.81 -16.06
CA GLU A 48 0.35 17.07 -16.67
C GLU A 48 -0.54 16.40 -15.61
N HIS A 49 -0.33 16.70 -14.33
CA HIS A 49 -1.06 16.05 -13.25
C HIS A 49 -2.41 16.74 -13.02
N PRO A 50 -3.54 16.03 -13.03
CA PRO A 50 -4.87 16.62 -12.83
C PRO A 50 -5.17 17.04 -11.38
N LEU A 51 -4.14 17.14 -10.52
CA LEU A 51 -4.24 17.34 -9.07
C LEU A 51 -5.36 16.52 -8.39
N THR A 52 -5.59 15.29 -8.87
CA THR A 52 -6.67 14.42 -8.37
C THR A 52 -6.50 14.14 -6.88
N ARG A 53 -7.56 14.46 -6.12
CA ARG A 53 -7.68 14.22 -4.68
C ARG A 53 -8.17 12.81 -4.43
N PHE A 54 -7.74 12.21 -3.32
CA PHE A 54 -8.24 10.91 -2.91
C PHE A 54 -9.56 11.05 -2.13
N THR A 55 -10.70 10.82 -2.79
CA THR A 55 -12.03 10.78 -2.16
C THR A 55 -12.56 9.33 -2.12
N THR A 56 -12.90 8.79 -0.94
CA THR A 56 -13.52 7.45 -0.80
C THR A 56 -15.05 7.42 -0.97
N GLY A 57 -15.66 8.51 -1.43
CA GLY A 57 -17.11 8.62 -1.60
C GLY A 57 -17.50 9.88 -2.38
N GLN A 58 -18.67 9.84 -3.02
CA GLN A 58 -19.19 10.85 -3.94
C GLN A 58 -19.04 12.29 -3.42
N GLY A 59 -18.41 13.17 -4.21
CA GLY A 59 -18.25 14.58 -3.86
C GLY A 59 -17.68 15.48 -4.97
N SER A 60 -18.59 16.13 -5.70
CA SER A 60 -18.51 17.44 -6.38
C SER A 60 -17.71 17.64 -7.70
N THR A 61 -18.48 17.77 -8.79
CA THR A 61 -18.48 18.81 -9.86
C THR A 61 -17.21 19.11 -10.68
N GLY A 62 -16.08 18.45 -10.43
CA GLY A 62 -14.91 18.35 -11.33
C GLY A 62 -14.80 16.97 -12.03
N GLU A 63 -15.89 16.21 -12.02
CA GLU A 63 -15.94 14.74 -11.96
C GLU A 63 -15.21 13.97 -13.08
N HIS A 64 -15.08 14.47 -14.31
CA HIS A 64 -14.67 13.60 -15.42
C HIS A 64 -13.16 13.28 -15.50
N ILE A 65 -12.28 14.26 -15.24
CA ILE A 65 -10.83 14.07 -15.43
C ILE A 65 -10.21 13.33 -14.24
N GLY A 66 -10.65 13.66 -13.02
CA GLY A 66 -10.22 12.96 -11.80
C GLY A 66 -10.65 11.50 -11.78
N ASP A 67 -11.90 11.23 -12.19
CA ASP A 67 -12.41 9.87 -12.30
C ASP A 67 -11.68 9.08 -13.39
N GLU A 68 -11.39 9.67 -14.55
CA GLU A 68 -10.63 8.97 -15.59
C GLU A 68 -9.18 8.69 -15.15
N TYR A 69 -8.53 9.65 -14.50
CA TYR A 69 -7.19 9.47 -13.93
C TYR A 69 -7.15 8.37 -12.87
N PHE A 70 -8.20 8.22 -12.07
CA PHE A 70 -8.33 7.10 -11.14
C PHE A 70 -8.67 5.79 -11.88
N LEU A 71 -9.73 5.74 -12.68
CA LEU A 71 -10.25 4.53 -13.31
C LEU A 71 -9.29 3.89 -14.33
N SER A 72 -8.40 4.68 -14.94
CA SER A 72 -7.39 4.17 -15.88
C SER A 72 -6.01 3.94 -15.24
N SER A 73 -5.91 3.96 -13.91
CA SER A 73 -4.64 3.84 -13.18
C SER A 73 -4.19 2.41 -12.85
N GLY A 74 -5.03 1.40 -13.14
CA GLY A 74 -4.80 0.00 -12.75
C GLY A 74 -3.44 -0.57 -13.16
N ASP A 75 -2.94 -0.14 -14.31
CA ASP A 75 -1.67 -0.58 -14.91
C ASP A 75 -0.56 0.49 -14.86
N LYS A 76 -0.78 1.60 -14.14
CA LYS A 76 0.11 2.78 -14.11
C LYS A 76 0.63 3.06 -12.71
N VAL A 77 1.64 3.92 -12.63
CA VAL A 77 2.09 4.54 -11.38
C VAL A 77 1.63 5.99 -11.39
N ARG A 78 0.61 6.27 -10.60
CA ARG A 78 -0.08 7.56 -10.48
C ARG A 78 -0.14 8.00 -9.03
N PHE A 79 -0.27 9.29 -8.82
CA PHE A 79 -0.18 9.95 -7.52
C PHE A 79 -1.53 10.53 -7.16
N PHE A 80 -1.94 10.36 -5.91
CA PHE A 80 -3.22 10.85 -5.42
C PHE A 80 -2.96 11.64 -4.15
N PHE A 81 -3.46 12.87 -4.11
CA PHE A 81 -3.18 13.82 -3.04
C PHE A 81 -4.17 13.71 -1.88
N GLU A 82 -3.71 14.08 -0.69
CA GLU A 82 -4.59 14.37 0.46
C GLU A 82 -5.53 15.54 0.12
N GLU A 83 -6.76 15.48 0.60
CA GLU A 83 -7.72 16.61 0.45
C GLU A 83 -7.22 17.86 1.16
N ASP A 84 -6.67 17.70 2.37
CA ASP A 84 -6.15 18.77 3.22
C ASP A 84 -4.82 19.38 2.73
N ALA A 85 -4.26 18.86 1.63
CA ALA A 85 -3.08 19.45 1.00
C ALA A 85 -3.40 20.68 0.13
N PHE A 86 -4.68 21.00 -0.05
CA PHE A 86 -5.15 22.11 -0.89
C PHE A 86 -5.85 23.20 -0.08
N ASP A 87 -5.74 24.46 -0.52
CA ASP A 87 -6.58 25.55 -0.01
C ASP A 87 -7.98 25.55 -0.65
N GLU A 88 -8.82 26.48 -0.19
CA GLU A 88 -10.17 26.71 -0.73
C GLU A 88 -10.18 27.08 -2.23
N GLN A 89 -9.05 27.55 -2.76
CA GLN A 89 -8.88 27.87 -4.18
C GLN A 89 -8.32 26.68 -4.99
N GLY A 90 -8.10 25.53 -4.35
CA GLY A 90 -7.59 24.32 -4.99
C GLY A 90 -6.10 24.34 -5.29
N ARG A 91 -5.33 25.24 -4.65
CA ARG A 91 -3.87 25.31 -4.80
C ARG A 91 -3.20 24.46 -3.74
N LEU A 92 -2.11 23.78 -4.10
CA LEU A 92 -1.30 23.04 -3.13
C LEU A 92 -0.68 24.02 -2.12
N VAL A 93 -0.90 23.73 -0.83
CA VAL A 93 -0.32 24.46 0.30
C VAL A 93 0.76 23.67 1.04
N ARG A 94 1.19 22.56 0.45
CA ARG A 94 2.25 21.68 0.92
C ARG A 94 3.15 21.31 -0.25
N ASP A 95 4.40 20.99 0.05
CA ASP A 95 5.33 20.41 -0.93
C ASP A 95 4.70 19.14 -1.52
N LYS A 96 4.84 18.95 -2.84
CA LYS A 96 4.13 17.90 -3.58
C LYS A 96 4.42 16.50 -2.99
N GLU A 97 5.64 16.27 -2.54
CA GLU A 97 6.12 15.03 -1.95
C GLU A 97 5.45 14.74 -0.60
N ARG A 98 5.06 15.80 0.11
CA ARG A 98 4.35 15.76 1.39
C ARG A 98 2.83 15.81 1.24
N ALA A 99 2.33 16.15 0.05
CA ALA A 99 0.90 16.24 -0.25
C ALA A 99 0.31 14.90 -0.72
N VAL A 100 1.14 13.95 -1.15
CA VAL A 100 0.67 12.65 -1.66
C VAL A 100 0.14 11.78 -0.51
N ASN A 101 -1.10 11.30 -0.67
CA ASN A 101 -1.76 10.30 0.18
C ASN A 101 -1.39 8.88 -0.25
N LYS A 102 -1.39 8.62 -1.57
CA LYS A 102 -1.08 7.30 -2.12
C LYS A 102 -0.49 7.33 -3.52
N ILE A 103 0.23 6.26 -3.84
CA ILE A 103 0.79 5.99 -5.16
C ILE A 103 0.27 4.63 -5.62
N GLY A 104 -0.27 4.53 -6.84
CA GLY A 104 -0.87 3.29 -7.34
C GLY A 104 -1.26 3.35 -8.83
N HIS A 105 -1.78 2.28 -9.43
CA HIS A 105 -2.12 0.98 -8.83
C HIS A 105 -1.27 -0.19 -9.38
N GLY A 106 -0.37 0.10 -10.32
CA GLY A 106 0.47 -0.87 -11.03
C GLY A 106 1.94 -0.94 -10.59
N LEU A 107 2.30 -0.50 -9.38
CA LEU A 107 3.69 -0.52 -8.88
C LEU A 107 4.36 -1.90 -9.03
N HIS A 108 3.65 -2.98 -8.70
CA HIS A 108 4.14 -4.36 -8.81
C HIS A 108 4.49 -4.80 -10.24
N MET A 109 3.94 -4.14 -11.26
CA MET A 109 4.26 -4.39 -12.68
C MET A 109 5.35 -3.46 -13.18
N GLN A 110 5.36 -2.22 -12.69
CA GLN A 110 6.13 -1.12 -13.29
C GLN A 110 7.42 -0.79 -12.55
N LYS A 111 7.61 -1.29 -11.31
CA LYS A 111 8.73 -0.92 -10.44
C LYS A 111 9.40 -2.17 -9.87
N GLY A 112 10.69 -2.32 -10.18
CA GLY A 112 11.50 -3.50 -9.84
C GLY A 112 11.39 -3.92 -8.36
N PRO A 113 11.65 -3.03 -7.39
CA PRO A 113 11.57 -3.37 -5.96
C PRO A 113 10.19 -3.92 -5.53
N PHE A 114 9.10 -3.38 -6.08
CA PHE A 114 7.74 -3.83 -5.78
C PHE A 114 7.40 -5.15 -6.48
N GLY A 115 7.84 -5.33 -7.74
CA GLY A 115 7.69 -6.59 -8.47
C GLY A 115 8.48 -7.74 -7.84
N ALA A 116 9.65 -7.45 -7.25
CA ALA A 116 10.49 -8.44 -6.58
C ALA A 116 9.78 -9.11 -5.38
N LEU A 117 8.84 -8.43 -4.72
CA LEU A 117 8.02 -9.01 -3.66
C LEU A 117 7.21 -10.22 -4.14
N LEU A 118 6.79 -10.22 -5.40
CA LEU A 118 5.99 -11.30 -5.99
C LEU A 118 6.84 -12.50 -6.41
N GLN A 119 8.14 -12.31 -6.62
CA GLN A 119 9.06 -13.35 -7.10
C GLN A 119 9.61 -14.23 -5.96
N GLY A 120 9.42 -13.81 -4.70
CA GLY A 120 9.96 -14.48 -3.50
C GLY A 120 11.41 -14.10 -3.20
N ALA A 121 11.84 -14.32 -1.95
CA ALA A 121 13.21 -14.02 -1.51
C ALA A 121 14.24 -14.83 -2.33
N GLY A 122 14.80 -14.21 -3.36
CA GLY A 122 15.74 -14.85 -4.30
C GLY A 122 15.92 -14.13 -5.65
N GLY A 123 15.12 -13.10 -5.95
CA GLY A 123 15.37 -12.24 -7.10
C GLY A 123 16.47 -11.22 -6.83
N GLU A 124 17.74 -11.62 -6.91
CA GLU A 124 18.81 -10.66 -7.18
C GLU A 124 18.49 -9.99 -8.52
N VAL A 125 18.28 -8.68 -8.48
CA VAL A 125 18.23 -7.87 -9.69
C VAL A 125 19.63 -7.94 -10.27
N ALA A 126 19.78 -8.52 -11.46
CA ALA A 126 21.02 -8.45 -12.22
C ALA A 126 21.40 -6.97 -12.37
N SER A 127 22.44 -6.55 -11.64
CA SER A 127 22.98 -5.22 -11.68
C SER A 127 23.59 -4.98 -13.06
N GLY A 128 22.81 -4.37 -13.96
CA GLY A 128 23.38 -3.60 -15.06
C GLY A 128 24.10 -2.40 -14.44
N HIS A 129 25.43 -2.43 -14.50
CA HIS A 129 26.31 -1.35 -14.09
C HIS A 129 25.86 0.01 -14.63
N GLU A 130 25.65 0.99 -13.74
CA GLU A 130 26.20 2.35 -13.89
C GLU A 130 26.55 2.87 -12.48
N ASP A 131 27.81 3.27 -12.30
CA ASP A 131 28.39 3.74 -11.04
C ASP A 131 27.72 5.05 -10.58
N ILE A 132 27.11 5.04 -9.39
CA ILE A 132 26.79 6.26 -8.64
C ILE A 132 27.54 6.21 -7.32
N GLN A 133 28.59 7.03 -7.22
CA GLN A 133 29.32 7.30 -5.98
C GLN A 133 28.36 7.89 -4.94
N THR A 134 28.16 7.16 -3.84
CA THR A 134 27.42 7.64 -2.68
C THR A 134 28.29 8.61 -1.87
N ALA A 135 27.83 9.85 -1.71
CA ALA A 135 28.37 10.78 -0.72
C ALA A 135 27.88 10.41 0.70
N PRO A 136 28.67 10.65 1.76
CA PRO A 136 28.31 10.26 3.12
C PRO A 136 27.28 11.24 3.70
N VAL A 137 26.15 10.70 4.17
CA VAL A 137 25.20 11.45 5.01
C VAL A 137 25.78 11.57 6.41
N ALA A 138 25.94 12.81 6.87
CA ALA A 138 26.41 13.14 8.21
C ALA A 138 25.39 12.68 9.27
N GLN A 139 25.88 12.02 10.32
CA GLN A 139 25.10 11.68 11.51
C GLN A 139 24.91 12.95 12.35
N GLN A 140 23.67 13.37 12.52
CA GLN A 140 23.29 14.34 13.54
C GLN A 140 22.60 13.59 14.68
N GLN A 141 23.25 13.59 15.85
CA GLN A 141 22.74 13.01 17.08
C GLN A 141 21.70 13.96 17.68
N ASP A 142 20.44 13.54 17.70
CA ASP A 142 19.42 14.13 18.56
C ASP A 142 19.23 13.23 19.79
N ASP A 143 19.72 13.72 20.93
CA ASP A 143 19.55 13.18 22.27
C ASP A 143 18.19 13.61 22.83
N CYS A 144 17.22 12.69 22.91
CA CYS A 144 16.04 12.83 23.76
C CYS A 144 15.58 11.43 24.19
N GLY A 145 15.71 11.15 25.49
CA GLY A 145 15.49 9.85 26.13
C GLY A 145 14.12 9.23 25.87
N GLY A 146 14.14 7.99 25.38
CA GLY A 146 12.98 7.11 25.24
C GLY A 146 13.05 5.95 26.21
N VAL A 147 11.96 5.70 26.93
CA VAL A 147 11.75 4.49 27.74
C VAL A 147 11.83 3.27 26.82
N SER A 148 12.84 2.43 27.04
CA SER A 148 13.09 1.23 26.24
C SER A 148 11.96 0.21 26.40
N SER A 149 11.14 0.04 25.37
CA SER A 149 10.34 -1.18 25.24
C SER A 149 11.27 -2.36 24.95
N PRO A 150 11.01 -3.56 25.49
CA PRO A 150 11.93 -4.68 25.35
C PRO A 150 12.07 -5.06 23.87
N ALA A 151 13.31 -5.08 23.38
CA ALA A 151 13.64 -5.51 22.02
C ALA A 151 13.27 -6.99 21.86
N VAL A 152 12.14 -7.26 21.22
CA VAL A 152 11.79 -8.61 20.77
C VAL A 152 12.72 -8.96 19.61
N SER A 153 13.54 -10.00 19.78
CA SER A 153 14.41 -10.51 18.72
C SER A 153 13.56 -11.31 17.73
N TRP A 154 13.29 -10.72 16.57
CA TRP A 154 12.60 -11.39 15.47
C TRP A 154 13.62 -12.03 14.53
N SER A 155 13.52 -13.34 14.32
CA SER A 155 14.24 -13.98 13.21
C SER A 155 13.57 -13.59 11.89
N PRO A 156 14.31 -13.11 10.88
CA PRO A 156 13.72 -12.73 9.60
C PRO A 156 13.01 -13.93 8.99
N SER A 157 11.70 -13.78 8.77
CA SER A 157 10.88 -14.78 8.10
C SER A 157 10.79 -14.38 6.64
N CYS A 158 11.55 -15.04 5.77
CA CYS A 158 11.44 -14.85 4.33
C CYS A 158 10.12 -15.47 3.81
N ILE A 159 9.00 -14.78 4.06
CA ILE A 159 7.70 -15.17 3.53
C ILE A 159 7.57 -14.70 2.09
N SER A 160 6.88 -15.49 1.26
CA SER A 160 6.47 -15.05 -0.08
C SER A 160 4.97 -14.86 -0.10
N PRO A 161 4.44 -13.74 -0.65
CA PRO A 161 3.00 -13.56 -0.84
C PRO A 161 2.35 -14.74 -1.58
N ALA A 162 3.04 -15.26 -2.61
CA ALA A 162 2.56 -16.41 -3.38
C ALA A 162 2.53 -17.70 -2.53
N ALA A 163 3.54 -17.93 -1.69
CA ALA A 163 3.55 -19.09 -0.80
C ALA A 163 2.47 -18.99 0.28
N VAL A 164 2.27 -17.79 0.86
CA VAL A 164 1.18 -17.51 1.81
C VAL A 164 -0.18 -17.75 1.17
N ALA A 165 -0.42 -17.21 -0.04
CA ALA A 165 -1.66 -17.43 -0.76
C ALA A 165 -1.91 -18.92 -1.04
N ARG A 166 -0.88 -19.70 -1.41
CA ARG A 166 -1.02 -21.16 -1.57
C ARG A 166 -1.37 -21.87 -0.27
N SER A 167 -0.79 -21.46 0.86
CA SER A 167 -1.19 -21.97 2.19
C SER A 167 -2.65 -21.69 2.52
N LEU A 168 -3.22 -20.59 1.99
CA LEU A 168 -4.64 -20.23 2.12
C LEU A 168 -5.54 -20.88 1.05
N GLY A 169 -5.00 -21.81 0.23
CA GLY A 169 -5.78 -22.58 -0.75
C GLY A 169 -5.85 -21.97 -2.16
N PHE A 170 -5.13 -20.89 -2.45
CA PHE A 170 -5.10 -20.31 -3.80
C PHE A 170 -4.33 -21.20 -4.76
N ARG A 171 -4.99 -21.61 -5.87
CA ARG A 171 -4.37 -22.44 -6.91
C ARG A 171 -3.46 -21.62 -7.82
N ASP A 172 -3.95 -20.48 -8.30
CA ASP A 172 -3.24 -19.54 -9.17
C ASP A 172 -3.36 -18.11 -8.63
N PRO A 173 -2.62 -17.75 -7.57
CA PRO A 173 -2.69 -16.40 -7.00
C PRO A 173 -2.14 -15.36 -7.98
N ARG A 174 -2.89 -14.28 -8.19
CA ARG A 174 -2.51 -13.13 -9.03
C ARG A 174 -2.57 -11.83 -8.22
N CYS A 175 -1.62 -10.94 -8.47
CA CYS A 175 -1.66 -9.59 -7.90
C CYS A 175 -2.60 -8.73 -8.76
N LEU A 176 -3.68 -8.23 -8.15
CA LEU A 176 -4.66 -7.38 -8.84
C LEU A 176 -4.26 -5.90 -8.81
N GLN A 177 -3.61 -5.48 -7.72
CA GLN A 177 -3.33 -4.08 -7.40
C GLN A 177 -2.21 -3.99 -6.37
N SER A 178 -1.42 -2.91 -6.46
CA SER A 178 -0.40 -2.55 -5.47
C SER A 178 -0.41 -1.05 -5.23
N MET A 179 -0.25 -0.64 -3.97
CA MET A 179 -0.21 0.78 -3.59
C MET A 179 0.87 1.05 -2.56
N ILE A 180 1.39 2.27 -2.57
CA ILE A 180 2.06 2.88 -1.41
C ILE A 180 1.02 3.78 -0.73
N ILE A 181 0.93 3.68 0.60
CA ILE A 181 0.10 4.57 1.43
C ILE A 181 1.05 5.45 2.22
N CYS A 182 0.98 6.75 1.96
CA CYS A 182 1.74 7.76 2.69
C CYS A 182 0.86 8.26 3.85
N LYS A 183 1.31 8.04 5.10
CA LYS A 183 0.71 8.66 6.28
C LYS A 183 1.51 9.90 6.65
N GLN A 184 1.27 10.97 5.90
CA GLN A 184 1.96 12.23 6.07
C GLN A 184 1.65 12.80 7.48
N PRO A 185 2.66 13.25 8.24
CA PRO A 185 2.42 13.93 9.50
C PRO A 185 1.46 15.11 9.32
N GLU A 186 0.59 15.34 10.30
CA GLU A 186 -0.36 16.47 10.39
C GLU A 186 -1.55 16.42 9.42
N ILE A 187 -1.40 15.88 8.20
CA ILE A 187 -2.45 15.89 7.16
C ILE A 187 -2.90 14.50 6.69
N GLY A 188 -2.34 13.43 7.26
CA GLY A 188 -2.75 12.06 6.93
C GLY A 188 -4.13 11.73 7.46
N GLY A 189 -5.17 11.81 6.60
CA GLY A 189 -6.55 11.56 6.99
C GLY A 189 -6.81 10.14 7.53
N PRO A 190 -7.80 9.95 8.44
CA PRO A 190 -8.22 8.63 8.87
C PRO A 190 -8.85 7.88 7.69
N VAL A 191 -8.58 6.57 7.58
CA VAL A 191 -9.32 5.72 6.65
C VAL A 191 -10.51 5.14 7.42
N PRO A 192 -11.76 5.40 7.00
CA PRO A 192 -12.93 4.89 7.70
C PRO A 192 -12.99 3.35 7.64
N PRO A 193 -13.72 2.70 8.56
CA PRO A 193 -13.95 1.25 8.49
C PRO A 193 -14.51 0.85 7.13
N HIS A 194 -13.91 -0.15 6.50
CA HIS A 194 -14.31 -0.64 5.17
C HIS A 194 -13.91 -2.11 4.99
N GLN A 195 -14.41 -2.71 3.91
CA GLN A 195 -13.97 -4.00 3.39
C GLN A 195 -13.36 -3.79 2.00
N ASP A 196 -12.17 -4.35 1.76
CA ASP A 196 -11.49 -4.22 0.45
C ASP A 196 -12.35 -4.76 -0.70
N SER A 197 -13.16 -5.79 -0.44
CA SER A 197 -14.07 -6.37 -1.44
C SER A 197 -15.18 -5.41 -1.90
N SER A 198 -15.39 -4.29 -1.22
CA SER A 198 -16.23 -3.20 -1.74
C SER A 198 -15.61 -2.53 -2.97
N PHE A 199 -14.29 -2.57 -3.12
CA PHE A 199 -13.55 -2.00 -4.26
C PHE A 199 -12.99 -3.09 -5.19
N LEU A 200 -12.53 -4.20 -4.63
CA LEU A 200 -11.90 -5.34 -5.34
C LEU A 200 -12.74 -6.60 -5.19
N TYR A 201 -13.93 -6.60 -5.81
CA TYR A 201 -14.87 -7.70 -5.71
C TYR A 201 -14.54 -8.86 -6.68
N THR A 202 -14.62 -10.09 -6.19
CA THR A 202 -14.63 -11.33 -6.99
C THR A 202 -15.85 -12.18 -6.65
N SER A 203 -16.24 -13.09 -7.54
CA SER A 203 -17.38 -14.00 -7.33
C SER A 203 -16.94 -15.46 -7.48
N PRO A 204 -16.87 -16.25 -6.38
CA PRO A 204 -17.03 -15.84 -4.99
C PRO A 204 -15.89 -14.92 -4.50
N PRO A 205 -16.09 -14.14 -3.40
CA PRO A 205 -15.04 -13.30 -2.82
C PRO A 205 -13.78 -14.09 -2.48
N SER A 206 -12.65 -13.61 -2.98
CA SER A 206 -11.37 -14.30 -2.90
C SER A 206 -10.16 -13.35 -2.84
N ALA A 207 -10.37 -12.04 -2.74
CA ALA A 207 -9.25 -11.10 -2.63
C ALA A 207 -8.64 -11.15 -1.22
N VAL A 208 -7.31 -11.12 -1.13
CA VAL A 208 -6.55 -11.07 0.13
C VAL A 208 -5.54 -9.93 0.05
N GLY A 209 -5.57 -9.05 1.06
CA GLY A 209 -4.64 -7.93 1.19
C GLY A 209 -3.32 -8.35 1.83
N PHE A 210 -2.21 -7.90 1.25
CA PHE A 210 -0.88 -7.97 1.86
C PHE A 210 -0.44 -6.55 2.19
N TRP A 211 -0.31 -6.25 3.48
CA TRP A 211 0.12 -4.95 3.96
C TRP A 211 1.49 -5.06 4.63
N TYR A 212 2.44 -4.25 4.17
CA TYR A 212 3.81 -4.23 4.67
C TYR A 212 4.11 -2.88 5.31
N ALA A 213 4.49 -2.90 6.59
CA ALA A 213 5.04 -1.73 7.27
C ALA A 213 6.42 -1.42 6.68
N LEU A 214 6.53 -0.31 5.95
CA LEU A 214 7.84 0.21 5.50
C LEU A 214 8.49 1.10 6.57
N GLN A 215 7.70 1.59 7.51
CA GLN A 215 8.11 2.28 8.73
C GLN A 215 7.27 1.74 9.89
N ASP A 216 7.72 1.97 11.12
CA ASP A 216 7.00 1.53 12.32
C ASP A 216 5.57 2.07 12.33
N ALA A 217 4.59 1.18 12.52
CA ALA A 217 3.18 1.52 12.64
C ALA A 217 2.74 1.34 14.10
N SER A 218 2.33 2.45 14.71
CA SER A 218 1.95 2.57 16.10
C SER A 218 0.58 3.24 16.23
N LEU A 219 0.02 3.24 17.44
CA LEU A 219 -1.21 3.97 17.73
C LEU A 219 -1.07 5.48 17.45
N ALA A 220 0.12 6.04 17.67
CA ALA A 220 0.38 7.47 17.52
C ALA A 220 0.47 7.94 16.07
N ASN A 221 0.75 7.04 15.11
CA ASN A 221 0.88 7.37 13.69
C ASN A 221 -0.11 6.60 12.79
N GLY A 222 -1.19 6.07 13.37
CA GLY A 222 -2.31 5.52 12.63
C GLY A 222 -2.10 4.09 12.13
N CYS A 223 -1.68 3.17 13.00
CA CYS A 223 -1.65 1.74 12.69
C CYS A 223 -3.04 1.19 12.32
N LEU A 224 -3.06 0.07 11.60
CA LEU A 224 -4.29 -0.60 11.23
C LEU A 224 -5.07 -1.10 12.46
N SER A 225 -6.40 -1.12 12.33
CA SER A 225 -7.32 -1.75 13.27
C SER A 225 -8.25 -2.69 12.52
N PHE A 226 -8.54 -3.84 13.12
CA PHE A 226 -9.42 -4.86 12.55
C PHE A 226 -10.47 -5.26 13.59
N LEU A 227 -11.66 -5.65 13.12
CA LEU A 227 -12.67 -6.31 13.95
C LEU A 227 -12.56 -7.83 13.73
N PRO A 228 -11.96 -8.60 14.67
CA PRO A 228 -11.69 -10.02 14.45
C PRO A 228 -12.95 -10.81 14.12
N GLY A 229 -12.88 -11.62 13.06
CA GLY A 229 -13.97 -12.49 12.63
C GLY A 229 -15.08 -11.80 11.83
N SER A 230 -15.01 -10.48 11.62
CA SER A 230 -16.01 -9.72 10.86
C SER A 230 -16.22 -10.23 9.43
N HIS A 231 -15.20 -10.80 8.80
CA HIS A 231 -15.27 -11.39 7.46
C HIS A 231 -16.27 -12.55 7.33
N ARG A 232 -16.73 -13.15 8.43
CA ARG A 232 -17.72 -14.26 8.41
C ARG A 232 -19.17 -13.81 8.45
N TRP A 233 -19.46 -12.62 8.98
CA TRP A 233 -20.82 -12.19 9.27
C TRP A 233 -21.16 -10.80 8.74
N ALA A 234 -20.17 -9.95 8.47
CA ALA A 234 -20.39 -8.65 7.86
C ALA A 234 -20.53 -8.79 6.33
N PRO A 235 -21.72 -8.53 5.75
CA PRO A 235 -21.91 -8.62 4.31
C PRO A 235 -21.20 -7.46 3.60
N ILE A 236 -20.80 -7.69 2.34
CA ILE A 236 -20.34 -6.62 1.46
C ILE A 236 -21.58 -5.83 1.00
N GLU A 237 -21.80 -4.65 1.56
CA GLU A 237 -23.01 -3.85 1.30
C GLU A 237 -22.95 -3.03 0.01
N GLN A 238 -21.73 -2.68 -0.43
CA GLN A 238 -21.50 -1.81 -1.58
C GLN A 238 -20.41 -2.38 -2.48
N ARG A 239 -20.52 -2.11 -3.79
CA ARG A 239 -19.49 -2.46 -4.77
C ARG A 239 -19.21 -1.29 -5.69
N LEU A 240 -17.93 -0.95 -5.86
CA LEU A 240 -17.49 -0.05 -6.91
C LEU A 240 -17.66 -0.77 -8.26
N VAL A 241 -18.60 -0.29 -9.07
CA VAL A 241 -18.85 -0.82 -10.41
C VAL A 241 -18.63 0.30 -11.41
N ARG A 242 -17.74 0.09 -12.38
CA ARG A 242 -17.59 1.01 -13.50
C ARG A 242 -18.89 1.01 -14.30
N ARG A 243 -19.56 2.16 -14.38
CA ARG A 243 -20.72 2.31 -15.27
C ARG A 243 -20.25 2.15 -16.72
N GLY A 244 -20.96 1.34 -17.50
CA GLY A 244 -20.80 1.36 -18.96
C GLY A 244 -21.24 2.72 -19.51
N HIS A 245 -20.74 3.12 -20.68
CA HIS A 245 -21.25 4.31 -21.37
C HIS A 245 -22.77 4.18 -21.56
N GLY A 246 -23.56 5.00 -20.85
CA GLY A 246 -25.02 5.03 -20.94
C GLY A 246 -25.79 4.01 -20.09
N GLY A 247 -25.15 3.30 -19.16
CA GLY A 247 -25.84 2.33 -18.29
C GLY A 247 -26.55 2.97 -17.10
N ALA A 248 -27.83 2.64 -16.89
CA ALA A 248 -28.53 2.87 -15.61
C ALA A 248 -27.81 2.13 -14.46
N PRO A 249 -27.89 2.64 -13.21
CA PRO A 249 -27.26 1.97 -12.08
C PRO A 249 -27.79 0.53 -11.92
N PRO A 250 -26.93 -0.44 -11.56
CA PRO A 250 -27.35 -1.80 -11.25
C PRO A 250 -28.21 -1.87 -9.99
#